data_AF-A0A958FEB0-F1
#
_entry.id   AF-A0A958FEB0-F1
#
_cell.length_a   1.000
_cell.length_b   1.000
_cell.length_c   1.000
_cell.angle_alpha   90.00
_cell.angle_beta   90.00
_cell.angle_gamma   90.00
#
_symmetry.space_group_name_H-M   'P 1'
#
loop_
_entity.id
_entity.type
_entity.pdbx_description
1 polymer ?
#
loop_
_entity_poly.entity_id
_entity_poly.type
_entity_poly.pdbx_seq_one_letter_code
_entity_poly.pdbx_strand_id
1 'polypeptide(L)'
;MNNSRKYLLIWTLLLGLVVPAFSQQYNESNDFSYALKLYNEGFYDPAAQQFSKFINRYPGSERIADAHFYYGESLLKLQEYEDARIEFQDLAVSFPDHHRAPQGWMKVGESYELLGKGEEAAKAYETVKILYPQDALAPQGLLKAAGIYMEIDQVNRAEQILRDFLNRYLESSEYPRGRVLYGRLLIKKREYERAGSEFRRVAETSSDKQ
;
A
#
# COMPACT_ATOMS: atom_id res chain seq x y z
N MET A 1 -44.15 47.41 12.18
CA MET A 1 -44.07 46.64 10.92
C MET A 1 -42.64 46.76 10.38
N ASN A 2 -41.83 45.76 10.08
CA ASN A 2 -41.87 44.30 10.19
C ASN A 2 -40.39 43.82 10.00
N ASN A 3 -39.59 43.76 11.07
CA ASN A 3 -38.17 43.32 10.99
C ASN A 3 -38.01 41.80 10.88
N SER A 4 -39.10 41.04 10.94
CA SER A 4 -39.14 39.59 10.88
C SER A 4 -38.85 39.03 9.47
N ARG A 5 -38.96 39.84 8.42
CA ARG A 5 -38.74 39.42 7.02
C ARG A 5 -37.27 39.34 6.60
N LYS A 6 -36.36 40.06 7.29
CA LYS A 6 -34.92 40.07 6.94
C LYS A 6 -34.18 38.82 7.43
N TYR A 7 -34.57 38.28 8.58
CA TYR A 7 -34.00 37.04 9.10
C TYR A 7 -34.50 35.80 8.35
N LEU A 8 -35.74 35.82 7.86
CA LEU A 8 -36.34 34.67 7.16
C LEU A 8 -35.59 34.30 5.86
N LEU A 9 -34.95 35.28 5.20
CA LEU A 9 -34.14 35.06 3.98
C LEU A 9 -32.75 34.50 4.26
N ILE A 10 -32.20 34.70 5.46
CA ILE A 10 -30.88 34.17 5.85
C ILE A 10 -30.99 32.68 6.22
N TRP A 11 -32.12 32.26 6.79
CA TRP A 11 -32.39 30.86 7.14
C TRP A 11 -32.73 29.99 5.91
N THR A 12 -33.37 30.54 4.87
CA THR A 12 -33.64 29.79 3.63
C THR A 12 -32.41 29.63 2.75
N LEU A 13 -31.46 30.58 2.78
CA LEU A 13 -30.21 30.50 2.02
C LEU A 13 -29.25 29.44 2.57
N LEU A 14 -29.29 29.17 3.88
CA LEU A 14 -28.54 28.08 4.53
C LEU A 14 -29.16 26.70 4.26
N LEU A 15 -30.48 26.60 4.06
CA LEU A 15 -31.16 25.32 3.82
C LEU A 15 -31.01 24.81 2.37
N GLY A 16 -30.78 25.69 1.40
CA GLY A 16 -30.58 25.33 -0.02
C GLY A 16 -29.19 24.80 -0.37
N LEU A 17 -28.16 25.13 0.43
CA LEU A 17 -26.77 24.68 0.22
C LEU A 17 -26.43 23.37 0.93
N VAL A 18 -27.19 23.00 1.97
CA VAL A 18 -26.91 21.80 2.80
C VAL A 18 -27.54 20.54 2.20
N VAL A 19 -28.69 20.63 1.52
CA VAL A 19 -29.40 19.47 0.94
C VAL A 19 -28.63 18.80 -0.22
N PRO A 20 -28.01 19.52 -1.18
CA PRO A 20 -27.23 18.89 -2.25
C PRO A 20 -26.04 18.11 -1.71
N ALA A 21 -25.28 18.70 -0.77
CA ALA A 21 -24.11 18.06 -0.15
C ALA A 21 -24.50 16.78 0.62
N PHE A 22 -25.61 16.82 1.37
CA PHE A 22 -26.10 15.65 2.12
C PHE A 22 -26.56 14.51 1.20
N SER A 23 -27.25 14.84 0.09
CA SER A 23 -27.68 13.86 -0.90
C SER A 23 -26.51 13.24 -1.67
N GLN A 24 -25.49 14.05 -1.98
CA GLN A 24 -24.27 13.59 -2.66
C GLN A 24 -23.45 12.69 -1.77
N GLN A 25 -23.24 13.06 -0.50
CA GLN A 25 -22.53 12.24 0.49
C GLN A 25 -23.26 10.91 0.75
N TYR A 26 -24.59 10.90 0.79
CA TYR A 26 -25.38 9.67 0.94
C TYR A 26 -25.23 8.74 -0.28
N ASN A 27 -25.31 9.29 -1.50
CA ASN A 27 -25.13 8.53 -2.74
C ASN A 27 -23.69 7.99 -2.88
N GLU A 28 -22.70 8.81 -2.54
CA GLU A 28 -21.29 8.41 -2.51
C GLU A 28 -21.08 7.23 -1.55
N SER A 29 -21.58 7.32 -0.31
CA SER A 29 -21.45 6.24 0.66
C SER A 29 -22.08 4.93 0.16
N ASN A 30 -23.25 5.01 -0.49
CA ASN A 30 -23.91 3.83 -1.06
C ASN A 30 -23.14 3.24 -2.25
N ASP A 31 -22.69 4.07 -3.19
CA ASP A 31 -21.93 3.65 -4.36
C ASP A 31 -20.61 2.96 -3.94
N PHE A 32 -19.87 3.54 -3.00
CA PHE A 32 -18.66 2.94 -2.45
C PHE A 32 -18.95 1.61 -1.74
N SER A 33 -19.96 1.58 -0.86
CA SER A 33 -20.30 0.38 -0.10
C SER A 33 -20.74 -0.77 -1.00
N TYR A 34 -21.45 -0.46 -2.09
CA TYR A 34 -21.84 -1.44 -3.09
C TYR A 34 -20.63 -2.02 -3.84
N ALA A 35 -19.70 -1.17 -4.30
CA ALA A 35 -18.46 -1.61 -4.93
C ALA A 35 -17.63 -2.49 -3.99
N LEU A 36 -17.49 -2.08 -2.73
CA LEU A 36 -16.76 -2.84 -1.71
C LEU A 36 -17.42 -4.19 -1.40
N LYS A 37 -18.76 -4.26 -1.38
CA LYS A 37 -19.47 -5.51 -1.22
C LYS A 37 -19.16 -6.48 -2.37
N LEU A 38 -19.20 -6.01 -3.62
CA LEU A 38 -18.86 -6.83 -4.79
C LEU A 38 -17.43 -7.38 -4.69
N TYR A 39 -16.47 -6.54 -4.29
CA TYR A 39 -15.08 -6.95 -4.07
C TYR A 39 -14.98 -8.05 -3.01
N ASN A 40 -15.63 -7.86 -1.86
CA ASN A 40 -15.60 -8.82 -0.75
C ASN A 40 -16.29 -10.15 -1.10
N GLU A 41 -17.28 -10.14 -1.99
CA GLU A 41 -17.95 -11.34 -2.52
C GLU A 41 -17.15 -12.01 -3.65
N GLY A 42 -16.01 -11.43 -4.06
CA GLY A 42 -15.14 -11.97 -5.11
C GLY A 42 -15.57 -11.64 -6.53
N PHE A 43 -16.58 -10.79 -6.70
CA PHE A 43 -17.02 -10.31 -8.00
C PHE A 43 -16.12 -9.15 -8.47
N TYR A 44 -14.87 -9.46 -8.83
CA TYR A 44 -13.83 -8.45 -9.07
C TYR A 44 -14.06 -7.59 -10.32
N ASP A 45 -14.56 -8.17 -11.43
CA ASP A 45 -14.89 -7.40 -12.63
C ASP A 45 -15.97 -6.33 -12.38
N PRO A 46 -17.15 -6.68 -11.83
CA PRO A 46 -18.13 -5.65 -11.52
C PRO A 46 -17.67 -4.72 -10.39
N ALA A 47 -16.85 -5.18 -9.43
CA ALA A 47 -16.26 -4.30 -8.43
C ALA A 47 -15.37 -3.23 -9.07
N ALA A 48 -14.45 -3.62 -9.97
CA ALA A 48 -13.61 -2.72 -10.73
C ALA A 48 -14.43 -1.67 -11.50
N GLN A 49 -15.50 -2.10 -12.17
CA GLN A 49 -16.40 -1.18 -12.87
C GLN A 49 -17.08 -0.18 -11.93
N GLN A 50 -17.51 -0.61 -10.73
CA GLN A 50 -18.14 0.29 -9.77
C GLN A 50 -17.14 1.25 -9.12
N PHE A 51 -15.92 0.80 -8.79
CA PHE A 51 -14.89 1.71 -8.27
C PHE A 51 -14.44 2.73 -9.33
N SER A 52 -14.27 2.32 -10.59
CA SER A 52 -13.98 3.25 -11.68
C SER A 52 -15.10 4.31 -11.85
N LYS A 53 -16.37 3.90 -11.77
CA LYS A 53 -17.50 4.85 -11.76
C LYS A 53 -17.46 5.79 -10.55
N PHE A 54 -17.14 5.27 -9.37
CA PHE A 54 -17.01 6.06 -8.16
C PHE A 54 -15.94 7.14 -8.31
N ILE A 55 -14.74 6.78 -8.77
CA ILE A 55 -13.62 7.69 -8.99
C ILE A 55 -14.01 8.83 -9.94
N ASN A 56 -14.66 8.50 -11.06
CA ASN A 56 -15.10 9.48 -12.04
C ASN A 56 -16.23 10.38 -11.54
N ARG A 57 -17.14 9.84 -10.73
CA ARG A 57 -18.33 10.56 -10.25
C ARG A 57 -18.03 11.44 -9.03
N TYR A 58 -17.09 11.03 -8.17
CA TYR A 58 -16.79 11.67 -6.90
C TYR A 58 -15.28 11.98 -6.75
N PRO A 59 -14.65 12.72 -7.68
CA PRO A 59 -13.19 12.94 -7.66
C PRO A 59 -12.68 13.70 -6.42
N GLY A 60 -13.56 14.41 -5.69
CA GLY A 60 -13.24 15.11 -4.44
C GLY A 60 -13.65 14.38 -3.16
N SER A 61 -14.05 13.11 -3.26
CA SER A 61 -14.46 12.29 -2.12
C SER A 61 -13.30 12.06 -1.15
N GLU A 62 -13.58 12.02 0.16
CA GLU A 62 -12.60 11.57 1.17
C GLU A 62 -12.20 10.10 1.00
N ARG A 63 -13.02 9.31 0.29
CA ARG A 63 -12.81 7.89 -0.01
C ARG A 63 -12.13 7.66 -1.35
N ILE A 64 -11.75 8.72 -2.07
CA ILE A 64 -11.18 8.60 -3.41
C ILE A 64 -9.93 7.72 -3.42
N ALA A 65 -9.03 7.89 -2.44
CA ALA A 65 -7.84 7.06 -2.30
C ALA A 65 -8.19 5.60 -1.97
N ASP A 66 -9.19 5.34 -1.13
CA ASP A 66 -9.66 3.97 -0.91
C ASP A 66 -10.27 3.35 -2.19
N ALA A 67 -11.00 4.13 -2.98
CA ALA A 67 -11.61 3.67 -4.22
C ALA A 67 -10.57 3.30 -5.26
N HIS A 68 -9.54 4.12 -5.46
CA HIS A 68 -8.37 3.80 -6.28
C HIS A 68 -7.67 2.52 -5.78
N PHE A 69 -7.49 2.37 -4.46
CA PHE A 69 -6.88 1.17 -3.88
C PHE A 69 -7.67 -0.11 -4.20
N TYR A 70 -8.99 -0.11 -3.99
CA TYR A 70 -9.82 -1.28 -4.28
C TYR A 70 -10.06 -1.50 -5.77
N TYR A 71 -9.96 -0.47 -6.59
CA TYR A 71 -9.93 -0.62 -8.04
C TYR A 71 -8.67 -1.39 -8.46
N GLY A 72 -7.49 -0.95 -8.02
CA GLY A 72 -6.22 -1.65 -8.25
C GLY A 72 -6.23 -3.09 -7.70
N GLU A 73 -6.79 -3.32 -6.51
CA GLU A 73 -6.91 -4.68 -5.96
C GLU A 73 -7.81 -5.57 -6.82
N SER A 74 -8.92 -5.04 -7.32
CA SER A 74 -9.80 -5.76 -8.24
C SER A 74 -9.07 -6.14 -9.53
N LEU A 75 -8.29 -5.21 -10.11
CA LEU A 75 -7.47 -5.45 -11.29
C LEU A 75 -6.40 -6.52 -11.05
N LEU A 76 -5.72 -6.51 -9.90
CA LEU A 76 -4.79 -7.59 -9.52
C LEU A 76 -5.47 -8.96 -9.49
N LYS A 77 -6.69 -9.04 -8.93
CA LYS A 77 -7.45 -10.29 -8.85
C LYS A 77 -7.90 -10.79 -10.23
N LEU A 78 -8.09 -9.88 -11.18
CA LEU A 78 -8.36 -10.17 -12.58
C LEU A 78 -7.11 -10.48 -13.40
N GLN A 79 -5.92 -10.40 -12.79
CA GLN A 79 -4.61 -10.57 -13.43
C GLN A 79 -4.25 -9.46 -14.44
N GLU A 80 -4.91 -8.32 -14.34
CA GLU A 80 -4.62 -7.11 -15.12
C GLU A 80 -3.49 -6.32 -14.44
N TYR A 81 -2.32 -6.96 -14.32
CA TYR A 81 -1.22 -6.48 -13.48
C TYR A 81 -0.63 -5.14 -13.95
N GLU A 82 -0.60 -4.89 -15.25
CA GLU A 82 -0.08 -3.64 -15.81
C GLU A 82 -1.00 -2.46 -15.47
N ASP A 83 -2.32 -2.64 -15.56
CA ASP A 83 -3.32 -1.63 -15.21
C ASP A 83 -3.39 -1.43 -13.69
N ALA A 84 -3.37 -2.50 -12.91
CA ALA A 84 -3.29 -2.42 -11.46
C ALA A 84 -2.08 -1.62 -10.99
N ARG A 85 -0.92 -1.85 -11.60
CA ARG A 85 0.30 -1.09 -11.29
C ARG A 85 0.11 0.41 -11.55
N ILE A 86 -0.47 0.81 -12.68
CA ILE A 86 -0.73 2.24 -12.98
C ILE A 86 -1.62 2.83 -11.91
N GLU A 87 -2.72 2.14 -11.61
CA GLU A 87 -3.72 2.58 -10.64
C GLU A 87 -3.11 2.78 -9.23
N PHE A 88 -2.30 1.84 -8.76
CA PHE A 88 -1.63 1.97 -7.47
C PHE A 88 -0.54 3.05 -7.44
N GLN A 89 0.14 3.25 -8.57
CA GLN A 89 1.14 4.32 -8.70
C GLN A 89 0.45 5.69 -8.68
N ASP A 90 -0.63 5.86 -9.42
CA ASP A 90 -1.43 7.09 -9.47
C ASP A 90 -2.01 7.40 -8.09
N LEU A 91 -2.52 6.39 -7.37
CA LEU A 91 -2.92 6.53 -5.97
C LEU A 91 -1.78 7.07 -5.10
N ALA A 92 -0.61 6.43 -5.16
CA ALA A 92 0.49 6.76 -4.27
C ALA A 92 1.10 8.14 -4.57
N VAL A 93 1.09 8.55 -5.83
CA VAL A 93 1.59 9.86 -6.29
C VAL A 93 0.57 10.98 -6.05
N SER A 94 -0.72 10.71 -6.24
CA SER A 94 -1.77 11.73 -6.10
C SER A 94 -2.16 11.98 -4.64
N PHE A 95 -2.01 10.98 -3.77
CA PHE A 95 -2.39 11.06 -2.37
C PHE A 95 -1.20 10.78 -1.43
N PRO A 96 -0.06 11.49 -1.56
CA PRO A 96 1.19 11.10 -0.90
C PRO A 96 1.08 11.08 0.63
N ASP A 97 0.24 11.90 1.25
CA ASP A 97 0.05 11.95 2.72
C ASP A 97 -1.03 10.98 3.23
N HIS A 98 -1.73 10.27 2.34
CA HIS A 98 -2.79 9.34 2.72
C HIS A 98 -2.19 8.01 3.21
N HIS A 99 -2.85 7.37 4.19
CA HIS A 99 -2.40 6.09 4.75
C HIS A 99 -2.35 4.94 3.71
N ARG A 100 -2.99 5.13 2.54
CA ARG A 100 -2.94 4.20 1.41
C ARG A 100 -1.69 4.37 0.55
N ALA A 101 -1.01 5.51 0.57
CA ALA A 101 0.14 5.75 -0.30
C ALA A 101 1.30 4.75 -0.11
N PRO A 102 1.74 4.43 1.13
CA PRO A 102 2.74 3.36 1.32
C PRO A 102 2.22 1.98 0.88
N GLN A 103 0.91 1.70 1.06
CA GLN A 103 0.28 0.48 0.55
C GLN A 103 0.26 0.45 -0.99
N GLY A 104 0.02 1.58 -1.64
CA GLY A 104 0.08 1.73 -3.09
C GLY A 104 1.45 1.36 -3.62
N TRP A 105 2.53 1.88 -3.04
CA TRP A 105 3.89 1.49 -3.45
C TRP A 105 4.20 0.00 -3.22
N MET A 106 3.70 -0.59 -2.13
CA MET A 106 3.79 -2.05 -1.93
C MET A 106 3.08 -2.80 -3.05
N LYS A 107 1.91 -2.31 -3.49
CA LYS A 107 1.12 -2.92 -4.55
C LYS A 107 1.68 -2.68 -5.96
N VAL A 108 2.35 -1.56 -6.20
CA VAL A 108 3.17 -1.35 -7.41
C VAL A 108 4.28 -2.39 -7.47
N GLY A 109 4.97 -2.64 -6.34
CA GLY A 109 5.97 -3.71 -6.24
C GLY A 109 5.39 -5.09 -6.53
N GLU A 110 4.26 -5.45 -5.92
CA GLU A 110 3.57 -6.73 -6.14
C GLU A 110 3.16 -6.92 -7.61
N SER A 111 2.63 -5.86 -8.23
CA SER A 111 2.23 -5.87 -9.63
C SER A 111 3.43 -6.10 -10.55
N TYR A 112 4.57 -5.46 -10.27
CA TYR A 112 5.80 -5.71 -11.02
C TYR A 112 6.37 -7.11 -10.81
N GLU A 113 6.28 -7.68 -9.60
CA GLU A 113 6.65 -9.10 -9.34
C GLU A 113 5.83 -10.04 -10.24
N LEU A 114 4.51 -9.82 -10.28
CA LEU A 114 3.58 -10.63 -11.08
C LEU A 114 3.81 -10.47 -12.60
N LEU A 115 4.35 -9.32 -13.03
CA LEU A 115 4.80 -9.06 -14.39
C LEU A 115 6.20 -9.64 -14.70
N GLY A 116 6.90 -10.23 -13.73
CA GLY A 116 8.27 -10.72 -13.88
C GLY A 116 9.32 -9.60 -13.99
N LYS A 117 8.96 -8.36 -13.66
CA LYS A 117 9.82 -7.16 -13.73
C LYS A 117 10.51 -6.95 -12.37
N GLY A 118 11.46 -7.84 -12.06
CA GLY A 118 12.08 -7.92 -10.73
C GLY A 118 12.81 -6.66 -10.29
N GLU A 119 13.56 -6.00 -11.18
CA GLU A 119 14.29 -4.78 -10.80
C GLU A 119 13.33 -3.63 -10.46
N GLU A 120 12.28 -3.46 -11.24
CA GLU A 120 11.22 -2.48 -11.03
C GLU A 120 10.42 -2.77 -9.75
N ALA A 121 10.11 -4.04 -9.51
CA ALA A 121 9.45 -4.48 -8.28
C ALA A 121 10.27 -4.10 -7.04
N ALA A 122 11.56 -4.42 -7.04
CA ALA A 122 12.44 -4.11 -5.92
C ALA A 122 12.54 -2.59 -5.67
N LYS A 123 12.66 -1.78 -6.74
CA LYS A 123 12.67 -0.30 -6.63
C LYS A 123 11.35 0.25 -6.06
N ALA A 124 10.21 -0.28 -6.48
CA ALA A 124 8.91 0.12 -5.95
C ALA A 124 8.79 -0.18 -4.44
N TYR A 125 9.28 -1.34 -4.00
CA TYR A 125 9.32 -1.66 -2.58
C TYR A 125 10.29 -0.79 -1.77
N GLU A 126 11.47 -0.46 -2.32
CA GLU A 126 12.40 0.48 -1.68
C GLU A 126 11.78 1.88 -1.54
N THR A 127 10.91 2.28 -2.46
CA THR A 127 10.24 3.59 -2.45
C THR A 127 9.45 3.82 -1.17
N VAL A 128 8.90 2.76 -0.57
CA VAL A 128 8.22 2.85 0.74
C VAL A 128 9.18 3.38 1.81
N LYS A 129 10.41 2.88 1.89
CA LYS A 129 11.42 3.41 2.84
C LYS A 129 11.83 4.84 2.53
N ILE A 130 11.95 5.17 1.24
CA ILE A 130 12.43 6.47 0.78
C ILE A 130 11.42 7.57 1.10
N LEU A 131 10.14 7.33 0.79
CA LEU A 131 9.08 8.34 0.96
C LEU A 131 8.39 8.24 2.33
N TYR A 132 8.30 7.04 2.91
CA TYR A 132 7.58 6.75 4.15
C TYR A 132 8.47 6.08 5.20
N PRO A 133 9.61 6.67 5.60
CA PRO A 133 10.63 6.00 6.42
C PRO A 133 10.16 5.54 7.79
N GLN A 134 9.07 6.12 8.31
CA GLN A 134 8.46 5.82 9.61
C GLN A 134 7.24 4.91 9.52
N ASP A 135 6.77 4.61 8.31
CA ASP A 135 5.63 3.71 8.14
C ASP A 135 6.04 2.27 8.48
N ALA A 136 5.11 1.51 9.07
CA ALA A 136 5.35 0.13 9.47
C ALA A 136 5.67 -0.79 8.26
N LEU A 137 5.27 -0.40 7.05
CA LEU A 137 5.54 -1.12 5.81
C LEU A 137 6.96 -0.91 5.29
N ALA A 138 7.68 0.13 5.72
CA ALA A 138 9.04 0.39 5.25
C ALA A 138 10.01 -0.79 5.48
N PRO A 139 10.11 -1.38 6.69
CA PRO A 139 10.91 -2.59 6.89
C PRO A 139 10.44 -3.77 6.02
N GLN A 140 9.14 -3.96 5.85
CA GLN A 140 8.60 -5.03 5.00
C GLN A 140 8.98 -4.85 3.51
N GLY A 141 8.88 -3.63 2.99
CA GLY A 141 9.29 -3.27 1.63
C GLY A 141 10.77 -3.55 1.39
N LEU A 142 11.65 -3.16 2.33
CA LEU A 142 13.08 -3.47 2.22
C LEU A 142 13.36 -4.97 2.16
N LEU A 143 12.67 -5.79 2.95
CA LEU A 143 12.86 -7.25 2.91
C LEU A 143 12.38 -7.86 1.59
N LYS A 144 11.26 -7.38 1.04
CA LYS A 144 10.79 -7.80 -0.30
C LYS A 144 11.79 -7.40 -1.38
N ALA A 145 12.25 -6.15 -1.40
CA ALA A 145 13.28 -5.67 -2.32
C ALA A 145 14.56 -6.51 -2.23
N ALA A 146 15.07 -6.76 -1.03
CA ALA A 146 16.27 -7.58 -0.83
C ALA A 146 16.11 -9.02 -1.35
N GLY A 147 14.95 -9.64 -1.11
CA GLY A 147 14.64 -10.98 -1.63
C GLY A 147 14.68 -11.00 -3.16
N ILE A 148 14.03 -10.03 -3.80
CA ILE A 148 14.01 -9.93 -5.27
C ILE A 148 15.42 -9.67 -5.82
N TYR A 149 16.20 -8.77 -5.22
CA TYR A 149 17.59 -8.54 -5.61
C TYR A 149 18.47 -9.79 -5.48
N MET A 150 18.19 -10.66 -4.50
CA MET A 150 18.86 -11.95 -4.41
C MET A 150 18.48 -12.89 -5.55
N GLU A 151 17.22 -12.88 -5.98
CA GLU A 151 16.72 -13.71 -7.07
C GLU A 151 17.29 -13.27 -8.43
N ILE A 152 17.34 -11.96 -8.71
CA ILE A 152 17.88 -11.41 -9.96
C ILE A 152 19.42 -11.22 -9.95
N ASP A 153 20.11 -11.92 -9.04
CA ASP A 153 21.58 -11.93 -8.89
C ASP A 153 22.26 -10.58 -8.57
N GLN A 154 21.50 -9.57 -8.16
CA GLN A 154 22.02 -8.30 -7.65
C GLN A 154 22.41 -8.41 -6.16
N VAL A 155 23.30 -9.36 -5.85
CA VAL A 155 23.74 -9.73 -4.50
C VAL A 155 24.28 -8.54 -3.71
N ASN A 156 25.02 -7.62 -4.36
CA ASN A 156 25.57 -6.44 -3.69
C ASN A 156 24.47 -5.48 -3.22
N ARG A 157 23.41 -5.31 -4.01
CA ARG A 157 22.28 -4.45 -3.66
C ARG A 157 21.48 -5.05 -2.51
N ALA A 158 21.21 -6.35 -2.57
CA ALA A 158 20.59 -7.09 -1.48
C ALA A 158 21.39 -6.98 -0.18
N GLU A 159 22.73 -7.11 -0.24
CA GLU A 159 23.60 -6.96 0.93
C GLU A 159 23.49 -5.57 1.56
N GLN A 160 23.52 -4.53 0.73
CA GLN A 160 23.40 -3.15 1.20
C GLN A 160 22.06 -2.93 1.93
N ILE A 161 20.95 -3.37 1.33
CA ILE A 161 19.61 -3.21 1.91
C ILE A 161 19.50 -3.98 3.23
N LEU A 162 19.95 -5.23 3.29
CA LEU A 162 19.83 -6.04 4.50
C LEU A 162 20.71 -5.52 5.63
N ARG A 163 21.91 -5.00 5.33
CA ARG A 163 22.75 -4.36 6.34
C ARG A 163 22.12 -3.08 6.88
N ASP A 164 21.57 -2.24 6.01
CA ASP A 164 20.84 -1.03 6.44
C ASP A 164 19.63 -1.40 7.31
N PHE A 165 18.86 -2.41 6.87
CA PHE A 165 17.72 -2.93 7.61
C PHE A 165 18.12 -3.39 9.03
N LEU A 166 19.15 -4.23 9.14
CA LEU A 166 19.60 -4.79 10.42
C LEU A 166 20.17 -3.75 11.38
N ASN A 167 20.60 -2.59 10.88
CA ASN A 167 21.08 -1.48 11.70
C ASN A 167 19.96 -0.55 12.17
N ARG A 168 18.90 -0.38 11.38
CA ARG A 168 17.84 0.61 11.62
C ARG A 168 16.58 0.04 12.27
N TYR A 169 16.26 -1.22 11.98
CA TYR A 169 14.98 -1.83 12.35
C TYR A 169 15.12 -2.87 13.46
N LEU A 170 15.97 -2.60 14.46
CA LEU A 170 16.26 -3.50 15.59
C LEU A 170 14.99 -3.94 16.34
N GLU A 171 14.03 -3.03 16.49
CA GLU A 171 12.77 -3.25 17.21
C GLU A 171 11.60 -3.65 16.29
N SER A 172 11.84 -3.82 14.99
CA SER A 172 10.78 -4.20 14.06
C SER A 172 10.34 -5.65 14.29
N SER A 173 9.04 -5.92 14.17
CA SER A 173 8.52 -7.30 14.11
C SER A 173 9.11 -8.11 12.95
N GLU A 174 9.59 -7.44 11.89
CA GLU A 174 10.26 -8.06 10.74
C GLU A 174 11.76 -8.35 11.00
N TYR A 175 12.32 -7.92 12.13
CA TYR A 175 13.75 -8.06 12.40
C TYR A 175 14.27 -9.51 12.32
N PRO A 176 13.59 -10.52 12.90
CA PRO A 176 14.01 -11.91 12.77
C PRO A 176 14.02 -12.38 11.30
N ARG A 177 13.02 -11.97 10.51
CA ARG A 177 12.94 -12.31 9.09
C ARG A 177 14.09 -11.69 8.30
N GLY A 178 14.45 -10.44 8.60
CA GLY A 178 15.61 -9.78 7.99
C GLY A 178 16.93 -10.49 8.29
N ARG A 179 17.13 -10.97 9.52
CA ARG A 179 18.32 -11.79 9.88
C ARG A 179 18.37 -13.10 9.11
N VAL A 180 17.25 -13.81 9.01
CA VAL A 180 17.17 -15.05 8.22
C VAL A 180 17.50 -14.78 6.76
N LEU A 181 16.96 -13.70 6.17
CA LEU A 181 17.24 -13.33 4.79
C LEU A 181 18.72 -12.96 4.59
N TYR A 182 19.34 -12.27 5.55
CA TYR A 182 20.77 -11.99 5.53
C TYR A 182 21.64 -13.26 5.64
N GLY A 183 21.25 -14.21 6.49
CA GLY A 183 21.88 -15.53 6.54
C GLY A 183 21.82 -16.27 5.20
N ARG A 184 20.67 -16.23 4.50
CA ARG A 184 20.51 -16.82 3.16
C ARG A 184 21.39 -16.14 2.12
N LEU A 185 21.51 -14.82 2.17
CA LEU A 185 22.43 -14.07 1.31
C LEU A 185 23.89 -14.51 1.54
N LEU A 186 24.30 -14.67 2.80
CA LEU A 186 25.64 -15.15 3.14
C LEU A 186 25.90 -16.56 2.62
N ILE A 187 24.91 -17.46 2.63
CA ILE A 187 25.02 -18.78 1.99
C ILE A 187 25.28 -18.61 0.48
N LYS A 188 24.54 -17.73 -0.21
CA LYS A 188 24.76 -17.46 -1.65
C LYS A 188 26.19 -16.97 -1.92
N LYS A 189 26.76 -16.20 -0.98
CA LYS A 189 28.16 -15.74 -1.01
C LYS A 189 29.18 -16.77 -0.51
N ARG A 190 28.76 -17.98 -0.12
CA ARG A 190 29.59 -19.05 0.48
C ARG A 190 30.21 -18.72 1.83
N GLU A 191 29.60 -17.80 2.57
CA GLU A 191 30.03 -17.35 3.89
C GLU A 191 29.31 -18.11 5.02
N TYR A 192 29.48 -19.43 5.05
CA TYR A 192 28.66 -20.34 5.87
C TYR A 192 28.75 -20.10 7.38
N GLU A 193 29.95 -19.78 7.90
CA GLU A 193 30.15 -19.50 9.33
C GLU A 193 29.34 -18.27 9.81
N ARG A 194 29.35 -17.23 8.98
CA ARG A 194 28.58 -16.01 9.24
C ARG A 194 27.08 -16.30 9.13
N ALA A 195 26.66 -17.07 8.13
CA ALA A 195 25.26 -17.47 7.97
C ALA A 195 24.75 -18.27 9.19
N GLY A 196 25.52 -19.26 9.65
CA GLY A 196 25.17 -20.06 10.83
C GLY A 196 25.03 -19.21 12.10
N SER A 197 25.89 -18.20 12.26
CA SER A 197 25.80 -17.26 13.38
C SER A 197 24.53 -16.41 13.35
N GLU A 198 24.07 -15.98 12.17
CA GLU A 198 22.83 -15.23 12.03
C GLU A 198 21.59 -16.08 12.36
N PHE A 199 21.55 -17.35 11.95
CA PHE A 199 20.43 -18.24 12.26
C PHE A 199 20.34 -18.59 13.75
N ARG A 200 21.49 -18.83 14.42
CA ARG A 200 21.52 -19.10 15.86
C ARG A 200 20.90 -17.98 16.68
N ARG A 201 21.26 -16.72 16.38
CA ARG A 201 20.72 -15.54 17.06
C ARG A 201 19.19 -15.45 16.96
N VAL A 202 18.62 -15.81 15.80
CA VAL A 202 17.16 -15.83 15.60
C VAL A 202 16.51 -16.94 16.43
N ALA A 203 17.12 -18.13 16.47
CA ALA A 203 16.61 -19.26 17.25
C ALA A 203 16.63 -18.97 18.76
N GLU A 204 17.74 -18.43 19.28
CA GLU A 204 17.91 -18.06 20.70
C GLU A 204 16.85 -17.04 21.14
N THR A 205 16.65 -15.98 20.35
CA THR A 205 15.65 -14.93 20.64
C THR A 205 14.21 -15.45 20.66
N SER A 206 13.93 -16.55 19.94
CA SER A 206 12.60 -17.15 19.86
C SER A 206 12.32 -18.09 21.04
N SER A 207 13.36 -18.70 21.61
CA SER A 207 13.27 -19.58 22.78
C SER A 207 13.04 -18.82 24.09
N ASP A 208 13.57 -17.60 24.21
CA ASP A 208 13.42 -16.76 25.43
C ASP A 208 12.01 -16.12 25.59
N LYS A 209 11.15 -16.22 24.56
CA LYS A 209 9.77 -15.66 24.57
C LYS A 209 8.68 -16.70 24.83
N GLN A 210 9.04 -17.96 25.09
CA GLN A 210 8.13 -19.04 25.48
C GLN A 210 8.14 -19.23 27.00
#